data_AF-A0A915L217-F1
#
_entry.id   AF-A0A915L217-F1
#
_cell.length_a   1.000
_cell.length_b   1.000
_cell.length_c   1.000
_cell.angle_alpha   90.00
_cell.angle_beta   90.00
_cell.angle_gamma   90.00
#
_symmetry.space_group_name_H-M   'P 1'
#
loop_
_entity.id
_entity.type
_entity.pdbx_description
1 polymer ?
#
loop_
_entity_poly.entity_id
_entity_poly.type
_entity_poly.pdbx_seq_one_letter_code
_entity_poly.pdbx_strand_id
1 'polypeptide(L)'
;MDLDVRRTLIMQMRLNYRYAIVYFFIFIILAADSANAYQMCSWIGSQSSSANEENVQVVRLECDRGEVAWRYSRGALIVQIRAPNFNANDHPNARICYRLSKKHQNVLLYDMQGSSSSSQGLSLLFNSPEKTDDDHVTCTQLPRNGLVNLFVELHRQHSRSIQNSRAWFYYEIFRNSELRSAFDPADIRKDLKSKFYENPCSVRVSRYLNNHYFLAYL
;
A
#
# COMPACT_ATOMS: atom_id res chain seq x y z
N MET A 1 -40.94 42.79 35.59
CA MET A 1 -40.47 41.99 34.46
C MET A 1 -41.54 40.99 34.13
N ASP A 2 -42.06 41.06 32.91
CA ASP A 2 -43.31 40.41 32.51
C ASP A 2 -43.18 38.89 32.38
N LEU A 3 -44.22 38.16 32.80
CA LEU A 3 -44.27 36.69 32.74
C LEU A 3 -44.14 36.18 31.29
N ASP A 4 -44.58 36.98 30.33
CA ASP A 4 -44.47 36.66 28.90
C ASP A 4 -43.01 36.74 28.42
N VAL A 5 -42.24 37.74 28.83
CA VAL A 5 -40.81 37.86 28.46
C VAL A 5 -40.02 36.63 28.94
N ARG A 6 -40.37 36.11 30.13
CA ARG A 6 -39.72 34.93 30.70
C ARG A 6 -40.05 33.65 29.90
N ARG A 7 -41.27 33.52 29.38
CA ARG A 7 -41.69 32.37 28.55
C ARG A 7 -41.02 32.38 27.19
N THR A 8 -40.90 33.55 26.55
CA THR A 8 -40.24 33.68 25.25
C THR A 8 -38.75 33.36 25.35
N LEU A 9 -38.07 33.82 26.41
CA LEU A 9 -36.65 33.50 26.65
C LEU A 9 -36.41 32.00 26.89
N ILE A 10 -37.29 31.33 27.65
CA ILE A 10 -37.18 29.89 27.91
C ILE A 10 -37.39 29.09 26.61
N MET A 11 -38.34 29.49 25.75
CA MET A 11 -38.54 28.82 24.46
C MET A 11 -37.35 29.01 23.51
N GLN A 12 -36.78 30.22 23.43
CA GLN A 12 -35.60 30.50 22.60
C GLN A 12 -34.36 29.73 23.08
N MET A 13 -34.12 29.63 24.39
CA MET A 13 -33.03 28.81 24.94
C MET A 13 -33.20 27.32 24.61
N ARG A 14 -34.42 26.77 24.70
CA ARG A 14 -34.69 25.37 24.35
C ARG A 14 -34.48 25.10 22.86
N LEU A 15 -34.82 26.05 21.99
CA LEU A 15 -34.60 25.93 20.55
C LEU A 15 -33.10 25.92 20.23
N ASN A 16 -32.34 26.89 20.76
CA ASN A 16 -30.90 27.00 20.55
C ASN A 16 -30.13 25.78 21.08
N TYR A 17 -30.55 25.23 22.23
CA TYR A 17 -29.95 24.02 22.79
C TYR A 17 -30.16 22.79 21.90
N ARG A 18 -31.36 22.64 21.31
CA ARG A 18 -31.64 21.55 20.37
C ARG A 18 -30.78 21.64 19.11
N TYR A 19 -30.62 22.84 18.55
CA TYR A 19 -29.73 23.04 17.40
C TYR A 19 -28.26 22.77 17.76
N ALA A 20 -27.78 23.22 18.92
CA ALA A 20 -26.41 22.98 19.37
C ALA A 20 -26.09 21.48 19.51
N ILE A 21 -27.03 20.69 20.04
CA ILE A 21 -26.89 19.22 20.12
C ILE A 21 -26.78 18.62 18.73
N VAL A 22 -27.64 19.01 17.79
CA VAL A 22 -27.61 18.51 16.41
C VAL A 22 -26.28 18.85 15.72
N TYR A 23 -25.82 20.10 15.85
CA TYR A 23 -24.53 20.52 15.30
C TYR A 23 -23.34 19.78 15.93
N PHE A 24 -23.40 19.50 17.24
CA PHE A 24 -22.38 18.72 17.92
C PHE A 24 -22.32 17.27 17.42
N PHE A 25 -23.46 16.61 17.23
CA PHE A 25 -23.50 15.27 16.63
C PHE A 25 -23.04 15.27 15.17
N ILE A 26 -23.42 16.26 14.36
CA ILE A 26 -22.91 16.40 12.98
C ILE A 26 -21.39 16.59 12.98
N PHE A 27 -20.85 17.41 13.90
CA PHE A 27 -19.41 17.60 14.04
C PHE A 27 -18.69 16.30 14.44
N ILE A 28 -19.25 15.52 15.37
CA ILE A 28 -18.69 14.20 15.74
C ILE A 28 -18.73 13.23 14.57
N ILE A 29 -19.83 13.17 13.81
CA ILE A 29 -19.95 12.28 12.65
C ILE A 29 -18.93 12.68 11.57
N LEU A 30 -18.77 13.98 11.28
CA LEU A 30 -17.78 14.47 10.33
C LEU A 30 -16.34 14.27 10.80
N ALA A 31 -16.07 14.34 12.11
CA ALA A 31 -14.75 14.06 12.67
C ALA A 31 -14.43 12.55 12.66
N ALA A 32 -15.43 11.68 12.88
CA ALA A 32 -15.27 10.23 12.93
C ALA A 32 -14.91 9.61 11.57
N ASP A 33 -15.31 10.22 10.45
CA ASP A 33 -14.97 9.75 9.10
C ASP A 33 -13.46 9.83 8.79
N SER A 34 -12.70 10.64 9.54
CA SER A 34 -11.25 10.74 9.38
C SER A 34 -10.45 9.64 10.09
N ALA A 35 -11.08 8.88 10.98
CA ALA A 35 -10.41 7.87 11.82
C ALA A 35 -10.34 6.47 11.16
N ASN A 36 -11.18 6.20 10.15
CA ASN A 36 -11.24 4.92 9.43
C ASN A 36 -10.60 4.96 8.04
N ALA A 37 -9.82 6.00 7.74
CA ALA A 37 -8.99 6.05 6.55
C ALA A 37 -7.85 5.03 6.69
N TYR A 38 -8.14 3.74 6.54
CA TYR A 38 -7.13 2.71 6.33
C TYR A 38 -6.53 2.93 4.95
N GLN A 39 -5.46 3.71 5.00
CA GLN A 39 -4.76 4.37 3.93
C GLN A 39 -4.34 3.38 2.84
N MET A 40 -5.04 3.40 1.71
CA MET A 40 -4.64 2.73 0.48
C MET A 40 -3.72 3.65 -0.30
N CYS A 41 -2.59 3.15 -0.80
CA CYS A 41 -1.80 3.89 -1.77
C CYS A 41 -1.46 3.08 -3.00
N SER A 42 -1.46 3.77 -4.13
CA SER A 42 -1.11 3.19 -5.42
C SER A 42 0.07 3.94 -6.00
N TRP A 43 1.05 3.19 -6.47
CA TRP A 43 2.13 3.75 -7.26
C TRP A 43 2.10 3.17 -8.66
N ILE A 44 2.01 4.06 -9.64
CA ILE A 44 2.09 3.73 -11.05
C ILE A 44 3.30 4.47 -11.61
N GLY A 45 4.27 3.75 -12.13
CA GLY A 45 5.48 4.37 -12.65
C GLY A 45 6.11 3.64 -13.81
N SER A 46 6.87 4.40 -14.58
CA SER A 46 7.84 3.94 -15.55
C SER A 46 9.16 4.65 -15.26
N GLN A 47 10.29 4.04 -15.51
CA GLN A 47 11.55 4.80 -15.51
C GLN A 47 11.48 5.80 -16.68
N SER A 48 11.92 7.03 -16.41
CA SER A 48 12.04 8.06 -17.43
C SER A 48 13.05 7.63 -18.48
N SER A 49 12.71 7.77 -19.76
CA SER A 49 13.53 7.46 -20.93
C SER A 49 14.75 8.37 -21.12
N SER A 50 15.19 9.08 -20.07
CA SER A 50 16.47 9.78 -20.08
C SER A 50 17.56 8.72 -20.14
N ALA A 51 18.06 8.54 -21.37
CA ALA A 51 18.87 7.43 -21.82
C ALA A 51 20.17 7.28 -21.01
N ASN A 52 20.54 6.02 -20.78
CA ASN A 52 21.90 5.52 -20.49
C ASN A 52 22.23 5.06 -19.07
N GLU A 53 21.29 4.99 -18.13
CA GLU A 53 21.61 4.43 -16.81
C GLU A 53 20.69 3.27 -16.44
N GLU A 54 21.29 2.08 -16.29
CA GLU A 54 20.70 0.89 -15.67
C GLU A 54 20.45 1.16 -14.17
N ASN A 55 19.49 2.03 -13.87
CA ASN A 55 19.25 2.49 -12.51
C ASN A 55 18.22 1.63 -11.80
N VAL A 56 18.51 1.32 -10.54
CA VAL A 56 17.52 0.76 -9.61
C VAL A 56 16.62 1.89 -9.13
N GLN A 57 15.32 1.77 -9.40
CA GLN A 57 14.32 2.72 -8.91
C GLN A 57 13.84 2.28 -7.52
N VAL A 58 13.75 3.21 -6.57
CA VAL A 58 13.24 2.91 -5.22
C VAL A 58 11.94 3.67 -4.99
N VAL A 59 10.91 2.95 -4.60
CA VAL A 59 9.59 3.51 -4.27
C VAL A 59 9.28 3.17 -2.83
N ARG A 60 9.03 4.19 -2.00
CA ARG A 60 8.60 4.02 -0.63
C ARG A 60 7.10 4.29 -0.52
N LEU A 61 6.40 3.34 0.09
CA LEU A 61 4.95 3.33 0.34
C LEU A 61 4.72 3.21 1.85
N GLU A 62 3.96 4.13 2.43
CA GLU A 62 3.69 4.18 3.88
C GLU A 62 2.17 4.03 4.13
N CYS A 63 1.66 2.82 3.88
CA CYS A 63 0.22 2.55 3.80
C CYS A 63 -0.03 1.08 4.16
N ASP A 64 -1.17 0.77 4.78
CA ASP A 64 -1.51 -0.62 5.17
C ASP A 64 -1.89 -1.49 3.97
N ARG A 65 -2.40 -0.91 2.89
CA ARG A 65 -2.73 -1.63 1.67
C ARG A 65 -2.39 -0.80 0.44
N GLY A 66 -2.19 -1.45 -0.69
CA GLY A 66 -1.84 -0.71 -1.89
C GLY A 66 -1.60 -1.53 -3.14
N GLU A 67 -1.27 -0.79 -4.19
CA GLU A 67 -1.02 -1.29 -5.53
C GLU A 67 0.31 -0.76 -6.05
N VAL A 68 1.05 -1.62 -6.74
CA VAL A 68 2.26 -1.25 -7.45
C VAL A 68 2.11 -1.70 -8.90
N ALA A 69 2.10 -0.74 -9.81
CA ALA A 69 2.13 -0.97 -11.25
C ALA A 69 3.40 -0.33 -11.84
N TRP A 70 4.29 -1.17 -12.35
CA TRP A 70 5.56 -0.76 -12.93
C TRP A 70 5.62 -1.13 -14.40
N ARG A 71 5.83 -0.14 -15.27
CA ARG A 71 6.17 -0.37 -16.68
C ARG A 71 7.68 -0.48 -16.79
N TYR A 72 8.14 -1.64 -17.24
CA TYR A 72 9.56 -1.95 -17.32
C TYR A 72 10.24 -1.18 -18.45
N SER A 73 11.47 -0.75 -18.18
CA SER A 73 12.23 0.14 -19.06
C SER A 73 13.74 -0.14 -19.08
N ARG A 74 14.18 -1.29 -18.53
CA ARG A 74 15.57 -1.73 -18.21
C ARG A 74 15.99 -1.39 -16.77
N GLY A 75 16.40 -2.40 -16.00
CA GLY A 75 16.78 -2.25 -14.58
C GLY A 75 15.85 -3.03 -13.64
N ALA A 76 15.84 -2.65 -12.38
CA ALA A 76 15.03 -3.27 -11.33
C ALA A 76 14.31 -2.22 -10.48
N LEU A 77 13.22 -2.63 -9.84
CA LEU A 77 12.45 -1.80 -8.93
C LEU A 77 12.58 -2.36 -7.51
N ILE A 78 12.96 -1.51 -6.56
CA ILE A 78 12.86 -1.78 -5.14
C ILE A 78 11.62 -1.08 -4.60
N VAL A 79 10.73 -1.84 -3.95
CA VAL A 79 9.55 -1.30 -3.27
C VAL A 79 9.75 -1.43 -1.78
N GLN A 80 9.73 -0.31 -1.06
CA GLN A 80 9.84 -0.25 0.39
C GLN A 80 8.46 0.00 0.97
N ILE A 81 7.87 -1.00 1.60
CA ILE A 81 6.55 -0.90 2.23
C ILE A 81 6.74 -0.72 3.72
N ARG A 82 6.23 0.38 4.27
CA ARG A 82 6.28 0.70 5.71
C ARG A 82 4.86 0.67 6.28
N ALA A 83 4.66 -0.14 7.31
CA ALA A 83 3.43 -0.16 8.07
C ALA A 83 3.31 1.12 8.92
N PRO A 84 2.30 1.98 8.69
CA PRO A 84 2.15 3.22 9.43
C PRO A 84 1.79 2.96 10.90
N ASN A 85 2.45 3.64 11.84
CA ASN A 85 2.23 3.49 13.28
C ASN A 85 2.35 2.03 13.80
N PHE A 86 3.19 1.22 13.17
CA PHE A 86 3.37 -0.18 13.56
C PHE A 86 4.26 -0.33 14.80
N ASN A 87 3.79 -1.13 15.74
CA ASN A 87 4.53 -1.59 16.90
C ASN A 87 4.44 -3.12 16.99
N ALA A 88 5.58 -3.80 16.95
CA ALA A 88 5.65 -5.26 16.99
C ALA A 88 5.17 -5.85 18.33
N ASN A 89 5.22 -5.08 19.43
CA ASN A 89 4.75 -5.54 20.72
C ASN A 89 3.21 -5.61 20.78
N ASP A 90 2.53 -4.68 20.10
CA ASP A 90 1.07 -4.62 20.03
C ASP A 90 0.51 -5.61 19.00
N HIS A 91 1.32 -5.95 17.99
CA HIS A 91 0.93 -6.78 16.85
C HIS A 91 1.99 -7.87 16.53
N PRO A 92 2.20 -8.85 17.43
CA PRO A 92 3.28 -9.84 17.29
C PRO A 92 3.08 -10.79 16.09
N ASN A 93 1.83 -10.97 15.67
CA ASN A 93 1.45 -11.84 14.55
C ASN A 93 1.13 -11.06 13.27
N ALA A 94 1.62 -9.81 13.17
CA ALA A 94 1.41 -9.02 11.98
C ALA A 94 2.08 -9.67 10.76
N ARG A 95 1.40 -9.60 9.62
CA ARG A 95 1.86 -10.18 8.37
C ARG A 95 1.50 -9.27 7.21
N ILE A 96 2.28 -9.37 6.14
CA ILE A 96 2.01 -8.71 4.88
C ILE A 96 1.71 -9.78 3.84
N CYS A 97 0.66 -9.57 3.06
CA CYS A 97 0.28 -10.46 1.98
C CYS A 97 0.37 -9.74 0.65
N TYR A 98 0.70 -10.49 -0.38
CA TYR A 98 0.94 -10.02 -1.74
C TYR A 98 0.12 -10.82 -2.71
N ARG A 99 -0.31 -10.19 -3.80
CA ARG A 99 -1.01 -10.87 -4.90
C ARG A 99 -0.62 -10.27 -6.24
N LEU A 100 -0.27 -11.11 -7.22
CA LEU A 100 0.00 -10.67 -8.58
C LEU A 100 -1.31 -10.34 -9.34
N SER A 101 -1.22 -9.41 -10.29
CA SER A 101 -2.32 -9.11 -11.20
C SER A 101 -2.43 -10.15 -12.31
N LYS A 102 -3.65 -10.67 -12.54
CA LYS A 102 -3.96 -11.63 -13.62
C LYS A 102 -3.52 -11.17 -15.00
N LYS A 103 -3.50 -9.87 -15.26
CA LYS A 103 -3.19 -9.29 -16.57
C LYS A 103 -1.69 -9.20 -16.87
N HIS A 104 -0.83 -9.39 -15.86
CA HIS A 104 0.57 -9.01 -15.91
C HIS A 104 1.45 -10.07 -15.23
N GLN A 105 1.61 -11.22 -15.89
CA GLN A 105 2.20 -12.45 -15.35
C GLN A 105 3.65 -12.72 -15.79
N ASN A 106 4.57 -11.75 -15.69
CA ASN A 106 5.99 -11.99 -16.02
C ASN A 106 6.92 -11.35 -15.00
N VAL A 107 6.56 -11.44 -13.72
CA VAL A 107 7.25 -10.75 -12.64
C VAL A 107 7.87 -11.78 -11.69
N LEU A 108 9.10 -11.50 -11.29
CA LEU A 108 9.77 -12.14 -10.18
C LEU A 108 9.74 -11.16 -9.02
N LEU A 109 9.11 -11.55 -7.92
CA LEU A 109 9.04 -10.75 -6.71
C LEU A 109 9.87 -11.43 -5.62
N TYR A 110 10.80 -10.69 -5.04
CA TYR A 110 11.67 -11.17 -3.97
C TYR A 110 11.49 -10.34 -2.71
N ASP A 111 11.49 -10.99 -1.56
CA ASP A 111 11.63 -10.36 -0.26
C ASP A 111 13.12 -10.21 0.06
N MET A 112 13.57 -8.97 0.25
CA MET A 112 14.90 -8.66 0.78
C MET A 112 14.81 -8.69 2.30
N GLN A 113 14.81 -9.89 2.89
CA GLN A 113 14.89 -10.01 4.33
C GLN A 113 16.26 -9.53 4.82
N GLY A 114 16.24 -8.48 5.64
CA GLY A 114 17.35 -8.18 6.55
C GLY A 114 17.34 -9.19 7.69
N SER A 115 17.63 -10.47 7.41
CA SER A 115 17.72 -11.47 8.47
C SER A 115 18.94 -11.19 9.35
N SER A 116 18.73 -11.23 10.66
CA SER A 116 19.74 -11.12 11.70
C SER A 116 20.74 -12.29 11.76
N SER A 117 20.76 -13.16 10.74
CA SER A 117 21.71 -14.26 10.59
C SER A 117 22.54 -14.06 9.31
N SER A 118 23.60 -13.25 9.39
CA SER A 118 24.83 -13.25 8.56
C SER A 118 24.79 -13.39 7.02
N SER A 119 23.65 -13.51 6.37
CA SER A 119 23.49 -13.49 4.92
C SER A 119 22.23 -12.69 4.58
N GLN A 120 22.42 -11.49 4.06
CA GLN A 120 21.38 -10.78 3.33
C GLN A 120 21.00 -11.67 2.14
N GLY A 121 19.85 -12.32 2.21
CA GLY A 121 19.39 -13.28 1.21
C GLY A 121 18.10 -12.79 0.55
N LEU A 122 18.04 -12.84 -0.78
CA LEU A 122 16.82 -12.65 -1.54
C LEU A 122 15.95 -13.92 -1.42
N SER A 123 14.74 -13.80 -0.89
CA SER A 123 13.76 -14.89 -0.85
C SER A 123 12.72 -14.71 -1.95
N LEU A 124 12.58 -15.67 -2.85
CA LEU A 124 11.61 -15.60 -3.95
C LEU A 124 10.18 -15.75 -3.42
N LEU A 125 9.34 -14.73 -3.59
CA LEU A 125 7.92 -14.74 -3.20
C LEU A 125 7.01 -15.20 -4.32
N PHE A 126 7.31 -14.79 -5.56
CA PHE A 126 6.57 -15.22 -6.75
C PHE A 126 7.50 -15.51 -7.90
N ASN A 127 7.28 -16.68 -8.51
CA ASN A 127 7.83 -17.04 -9.80
C ASN A 127 6.65 -17.13 -10.79
N SER A 128 6.47 -16.11 -11.63
CA SER A 128 5.34 -16.05 -12.56
C SER A 128 5.45 -16.82 -13.90
N PRO A 129 6.48 -17.63 -14.24
CA PRO A 129 6.52 -18.33 -15.53
C PRO A 129 5.64 -19.60 -15.57
N GLU A 130 5.17 -20.05 -14.41
CA GLU A 130 4.29 -21.21 -14.30
C GLU A 130 2.86 -20.69 -14.11
N LYS A 131 1.88 -21.28 -14.82
CA LYS A 131 0.45 -20.99 -14.67
C LYS A 131 0.07 -21.21 -13.20
N THR A 132 0.24 -20.18 -12.40
CA THR A 132 -0.16 -20.16 -11.00
C THR A 132 -1.65 -19.92 -10.98
N ASP A 133 -2.32 -20.70 -10.14
CA ASP A 133 -3.76 -20.64 -9.96
C ASP A 133 -4.18 -19.20 -9.68
N ASP A 134 -5.33 -18.81 -10.21
CA ASP A 134 -5.68 -17.44 -10.60
C ASP A 134 -5.69 -16.42 -9.44
N ASP A 135 -5.56 -16.86 -8.19
CA ASP A 135 -5.56 -16.03 -6.98
C ASP A 135 -4.46 -16.42 -5.99
N HIS A 136 -3.26 -16.77 -6.46
CA HIS A 136 -2.13 -17.05 -5.56
C HIS A 136 -1.78 -15.82 -4.71
N VAL A 137 -2.02 -15.93 -3.40
CA VAL A 137 -1.67 -14.95 -2.37
C VAL A 137 -0.55 -15.52 -1.52
N THR A 138 0.55 -14.77 -1.40
CA THR A 138 1.69 -15.14 -0.57
C THR A 138 1.80 -14.18 0.59
N CYS A 139 1.91 -14.69 1.82
CA CYS A 139 2.05 -13.87 3.02
C CYS A 139 3.38 -14.16 3.73
N THR A 140 4.02 -13.11 4.24
CA THR A 140 5.20 -13.20 5.11
C THR A 140 4.96 -12.46 6.42
N GLN A 141 5.67 -12.85 7.47
CA GLN A 141 5.59 -12.16 8.74
C GLN A 141 6.18 -10.75 8.61
N LEU A 142 5.49 -9.76 9.16
CA LEU A 142 5.96 -8.38 9.09
C LEU A 142 7.19 -8.22 10.00
N PRO A 143 8.30 -7.67 9.50
CA PRO A 143 9.49 -7.43 10.31
C PRO A 143 9.20 -6.55 11.53
N ARG A 144 9.97 -6.70 12.61
CA ARG A 144 9.75 -5.94 13.86
C ARG A 144 9.78 -4.42 13.67
N ASN A 145 10.49 -3.91 12.67
CA ASN A 145 10.56 -2.49 12.34
C ASN A 145 9.43 -2.01 11.40
N GLY A 146 8.50 -2.90 11.02
CA GLY A 146 7.39 -2.61 10.12
C GLY A 146 7.79 -2.28 8.68
N LEU A 147 9.04 -2.53 8.29
CA LEU A 147 9.57 -2.19 6.97
C LEU A 147 9.88 -3.45 6.17
N VAL A 148 9.30 -3.55 4.98
CA VAL A 148 9.58 -4.62 4.03
C VAL A 148 10.19 -4.03 2.78
N ASN A 149 11.23 -4.68 2.25
CA ASN A 149 11.87 -4.29 1.02
C ASN A 149 11.65 -5.40 -0.01
N LEU A 150 10.98 -5.08 -1.10
CA LEU A 150 10.75 -6.00 -2.20
C LEU A 150 11.67 -5.64 -3.36
N PHE A 151 12.27 -6.66 -3.97
CA PHE A 151 12.96 -6.52 -5.25
C PHE A 151 12.06 -7.09 -6.34
N VAL A 152 11.82 -6.30 -7.38
CA VAL A 152 10.93 -6.62 -8.49
C VAL A 152 11.74 -6.68 -9.77
N GLU A 153 11.76 -7.85 -10.41
CA GLU A 153 12.39 -8.08 -11.71
C GLU A 153 11.37 -8.65 -12.71
N LEU A 154 11.61 -8.43 -14.01
CA LEU A 154 10.87 -9.13 -15.06
C LEU A 154 11.54 -10.44 -15.44
N HIS A 155 10.72 -11.47 -15.64
CA HIS A 155 11.18 -12.74 -16.18
C HIS A 155 11.64 -12.59 -17.64
N ARG A 156 12.93 -12.79 -17.90
CA ARG A 156 13.55 -12.49 -19.22
C ARG A 156 13.21 -13.49 -20.32
N GLN A 157 12.72 -14.69 -19.98
CA GLN A 157 12.55 -15.78 -20.94
C GLN A 157 11.35 -15.61 -21.90
N HIS A 158 10.37 -14.75 -21.60
CA HIS A 158 9.07 -14.79 -22.29
C HIS A 158 8.74 -13.60 -23.21
N SER A 159 9.56 -12.55 -23.31
CA SER A 159 9.20 -11.38 -24.11
C SER A 159 10.26 -11.00 -25.16
N ARG A 160 9.94 -11.25 -26.44
CA ARG A 160 10.65 -10.68 -27.60
C ARG A 160 10.53 -9.15 -27.68
N SER A 161 9.68 -8.52 -26.84
CA SER A 161 9.52 -7.07 -26.72
C SER A 161 9.33 -6.66 -25.26
N ILE A 162 10.45 -6.50 -24.55
CA ILE A 162 10.50 -6.07 -23.14
C ILE A 162 9.91 -4.65 -22.94
N GLN A 163 9.82 -3.85 -24.01
CA GLN A 163 9.50 -2.42 -23.96
C GLN A 163 8.07 -2.07 -23.51
N ASN A 164 7.17 -3.04 -23.42
CA ASN A 164 5.79 -2.83 -22.95
C ASN A 164 5.37 -3.76 -21.81
N SER A 165 6.30 -4.55 -21.27
CA SER A 165 6.01 -5.43 -20.15
C SER A 165 5.70 -4.60 -18.90
N ARG A 166 4.65 -4.99 -18.18
CA ARG A 166 4.25 -4.37 -16.92
C ARG A 166 4.31 -5.41 -15.81
N ALA A 167 4.84 -5.00 -14.67
CA ALA A 167 4.68 -5.71 -13.42
C ALA A 167 3.55 -5.06 -12.64
N TRP A 168 2.61 -5.85 -12.12
CA TRP A 168 1.51 -5.32 -11.32
C TRP A 168 1.20 -6.30 -10.19
N PHE A 169 1.31 -5.82 -8.96
CA PHE A 169 0.92 -6.56 -7.78
C PHE A 169 0.24 -5.65 -6.75
N TYR A 170 -0.43 -6.30 -5.80
CA TYR A 170 -1.16 -5.70 -4.69
C TYR A 170 -0.55 -6.18 -3.38
N TYR A 171 -0.66 -5.38 -2.33
CA TYR A 171 -0.24 -5.76 -0.99
C TYR A 171 -1.23 -5.31 0.08
N GLU A 172 -1.26 -6.03 1.20
CA GLU A 172 -2.07 -5.69 2.37
C GLU A 172 -1.38 -6.17 3.65
N ILE A 173 -1.39 -5.33 4.69
CA ILE A 173 -0.80 -5.56 6.00
C ILE A 173 -1.92 -5.90 6.99
N PHE A 174 -1.83 -7.09 7.55
CA PHE A 174 -2.74 -7.58 8.59
C PHE A 174 -2.04 -7.47 9.94
N ARG A 175 -2.54 -6.60 10.82
CA ARG A 175 -1.97 -6.37 12.15
C ARG A 175 -2.44 -7.39 13.20
N ASN A 176 -3.61 -7.99 12.98
CA ASN A 176 -4.22 -8.99 13.84
C ASN A 176 -4.51 -10.28 13.05
N SER A 177 -4.93 -11.33 13.76
CA SER A 177 -5.29 -12.64 13.19
C SER A 177 -6.57 -12.64 12.35
N GLU A 178 -7.27 -11.49 12.24
CA GLU A 178 -8.47 -11.40 11.42
C GLU A 178 -8.12 -11.40 9.92
N LEU A 179 -8.26 -12.59 9.34
CA LEU A 179 -8.14 -12.91 7.92
C LEU A 179 -9.32 -12.42 7.08
N ARG A 180 -9.98 -11.30 7.45
CA ARG A 180 -10.95 -10.66 6.54
C ARG A 180 -10.17 -9.87 5.49
N SER A 181 -9.67 -10.61 4.53
CA SER A 181 -8.88 -10.16 3.40
C SER A 181 -9.69 -9.22 2.51
N ALA A 182 -9.17 -8.04 2.20
CA ALA A 182 -9.69 -7.20 1.10
C ALA A 182 -9.32 -7.78 -0.27
N PHE A 183 -8.61 -8.91 -0.34
CA PHE A 183 -8.36 -9.64 -1.58
C PHE A 183 -9.59 -10.37 -2.13
N ASP A 184 -10.79 -10.21 -1.57
CA ASP A 184 -12.02 -10.68 -2.22
C ASP A 184 -12.14 -10.04 -3.61
N PRO A 185 -12.08 -10.83 -4.70
CA PRO A 185 -12.12 -10.30 -6.06
C PRO A 185 -13.42 -9.53 -6.37
N ALA A 186 -14.48 -9.71 -5.57
CA ALA A 186 -15.72 -8.95 -5.70
C ALA A 186 -15.63 -7.49 -5.21
N ASP A 187 -14.80 -7.21 -4.19
CA ASP A 187 -14.70 -5.88 -3.56
C ASP A 187 -13.75 -4.95 -4.32
N ILE A 188 -12.63 -5.49 -4.78
CA ILE A 188 -11.60 -4.74 -5.52
C ILE A 188 -12.16 -4.12 -6.80
N ARG A 189 -13.10 -4.80 -7.46
CA ARG A 189 -13.71 -4.34 -8.72
C ARG A 189 -14.69 -3.18 -8.52
N LYS A 190 -15.25 -3.02 -7.31
CA LYS A 190 -16.19 -1.94 -6.99
C LYS A 190 -15.45 -0.69 -6.53
N ASP A 191 -14.41 -0.84 -5.72
CA ASP A 191 -13.59 0.29 -5.24
C ASP A 191 -12.67 0.88 -6.32
N LEU A 192 -12.19 0.08 -7.29
CA LEU A 192 -11.33 0.59 -8.39
C LEU A 192 -12.05 1.53 -9.37
N LYS A 193 -13.39 1.54 -9.42
CA LYS A 193 -14.15 2.48 -10.28
C LYS A 193 -14.45 3.80 -9.58
N SER A 194 -14.34 3.88 -8.26
CA SER A 194 -14.60 5.10 -7.51
C SER A 194 -13.31 5.81 -7.16
N LYS A 195 -12.97 6.80 -8.00
CA LYS A 195 -12.14 7.97 -7.68
C LYS A 195 -10.79 7.70 -7.00
N PHE A 196 -9.73 7.98 -7.74
CA PHE A 196 -8.43 8.37 -7.19
C PHE A 196 -8.64 9.54 -6.21
N TYR A 197 -8.83 9.24 -4.93
CA TYR A 197 -8.80 10.26 -3.90
C TYR A 197 -7.34 10.50 -3.55
N GLU A 198 -6.83 11.66 -3.99
CA GLU A 198 -5.66 12.29 -3.42
C GLU A 198 -5.92 12.52 -1.92
N ASN A 199 -5.48 11.60 -1.07
CA ASN A 199 -5.47 11.72 0.38
C ASN A 199 -4.31 10.87 0.96
N PRO A 200 -3.83 11.15 2.19
CA PRO A 200 -2.44 11.51 2.45
C PRO A 200 -1.54 10.31 2.75
N CYS A 201 -1.34 9.44 1.76
CA CYS A 201 -0.27 8.47 1.80
C CYS A 201 1.02 9.08 1.24
N SER A 202 2.12 9.06 2.01
CA SER A 202 3.42 9.56 1.55
C SER A 202 4.06 8.56 0.59
N VAL A 203 3.78 8.67 -0.71
CA VAL A 203 4.57 7.99 -1.74
C VAL A 203 5.83 8.80 -2.01
N ARG A 204 7.01 8.20 -1.80
CA ARG A 204 8.30 8.84 -2.12
C ARG A 204 9.06 8.02 -3.14
N VAL A 205 9.46 8.65 -4.23
CA VAL A 205 10.27 8.02 -5.28
C VAL A 205 11.67 8.58 -5.22
N SER A 206 12.65 7.70 -5.03
CA SER A 206 14.07 8.06 -5.06
C SER A 206 14.75 7.31 -6.19
N ARG A 207 15.71 7.97 -6.86
CA ARG A 207 16.64 7.32 -7.78
C ARG A 207 17.98 7.22 -7.09
N TYR A 208 18.52 6.02 -6.99
CA TYR A 208 19.92 5.86 -6.60
C TYR A 208 20.76 5.88 -7.87
N LEU A 209 21.54 6.94 -8.01
CA LEU A 209 22.68 6.99 -8.93
C LEU A 209 23.86 6.40 -8.17
N ASN A 210 24.27 5.15 -8.47
CA ASN A 210 25.67 4.65 -8.40
C ASN A 210 25.81 3.12 -8.23
N ASN A 211 26.35 2.48 -9.27
CA ASN A 211 27.58 1.69 -9.39
C ASN A 211 28.14 0.75 -8.29
N HIS A 212 27.58 0.63 -7.07
CA HIS A 212 28.25 -0.14 -6.01
C HIS A 212 27.46 -1.26 -5.33
N TYR A 213 26.17 -1.46 -5.63
CA TYR A 213 25.39 -2.53 -4.99
C TYR A 213 25.20 -3.78 -5.85
N PHE A 214 25.57 -3.75 -7.13
CA PHE A 214 25.29 -4.85 -8.05
C PHE A 214 26.34 -5.98 -8.06
N LEU A 215 27.51 -5.78 -7.45
CA LEU A 215 28.59 -6.80 -7.44
C LEU A 215 28.53 -7.76 -6.25
N ALA A 216 27.60 -7.60 -5.31
CA ALA A 216 27.51 -8.47 -4.13
C ALA A 216 26.47 -9.60 -4.25
N TYR A 217 25.72 -9.67 -5.36
CA TYR A 217 24.55 -10.55 -5.49
C TYR A 217 24.49 -11.37 -6.79
N LEU A 218 25.61 -11.47 -7.52
CA LEU A 218 25.80 -12.42 -8.63
C LEU A 218 26.84 -13.46 -8.27
#